data_AF-A0A480AQ43-F1
#
_entry.id   AF-A0A480AQ43-F1
#
_cell.length_a   1.000
_cell.length_b   1.000
_cell.length_c   1.000
_cell.angle_alpha   90.00
_cell.angle_beta   90.00
_cell.angle_gamma   90.00
#
_symmetry.space_group_name_H-M   'P 1'
#
loop_
_entity.id
_entity.type
_entity.pdbx_description
1 polymer ?
#
loop_
_entity_poly.entity_id
_entity_poly.type
_entity_poly.pdbx_seq_one_letter_code
_entity_poly.pdbx_strand_id
1 'polypeptide(L)'
;MRSRRILPLLALALAVLHAGAPAQTTDRDRTALRRAQAALQQAQQAREAAEAEARSQGTARSEAEARLTRQQAEQAGLRRALAEARAALAAAQATHATALDAERQRQAQAEAARTADEAARTQAWRGQLADSERLAEERRLANAALVQQLAQRSAALADAERRIDALHGLGGELLQRYRDKGRLEQALQNEPVFGLVAVRQEDRITRLQEQLDQLRQPTPPAAGAGQ
;
A
#
# COMPACT_ATOMS: atom_id res chain seq x y z
N MET A 1 -19.07 54.27 46.04
CA MET A 1 -19.69 54.12 47.37
C MET A 1 -19.38 55.34 48.20
N ARG A 2 -20.44 56.00 48.68
CA ARG A 2 -20.45 57.22 49.48
C ARG A 2 -20.34 56.86 50.96
N SER A 3 -19.47 57.53 51.72
CA SER A 3 -19.62 57.75 53.17
C SER A 3 -18.50 58.67 53.67
N ARG A 4 -18.79 59.97 53.91
CA ARG A 4 -19.14 60.61 55.20
C ARG A 4 -17.89 60.87 56.07
N ARG A 5 -17.34 62.09 56.17
CA ARG A 5 -17.79 63.35 56.85
C ARG A 5 -17.55 63.37 58.38
N ILE A 6 -16.97 64.50 58.84
CA ILE A 6 -17.04 65.21 60.15
C ILE A 6 -15.89 64.88 61.14
N LEU A 7 -14.88 65.74 61.36
CA LEU A 7 -14.78 67.02 62.12
C LEU A 7 -15.00 66.87 63.66
N PRO A 8 -14.28 67.66 64.49
CA PRO A 8 -13.64 67.25 65.74
C PRO A 8 -14.45 67.61 67.00
N LEU A 9 -14.17 66.87 68.08
CA LEU A 9 -14.82 67.01 69.38
C LEU A 9 -14.17 68.14 70.18
N LEU A 10 -14.80 69.30 70.04
CA LEU A 10 -14.70 70.50 70.85
C LEU A 10 -15.30 70.24 72.25
N ALA A 11 -14.67 70.84 73.28
CA ALA A 11 -15.28 71.27 74.54
C ALA A 11 -15.90 70.20 75.47
N LEU A 12 -15.20 69.89 76.56
CA LEU A 12 -15.87 69.73 77.86
C LEU A 12 -14.93 70.03 79.03
N ALA A 13 -15.50 70.70 80.02
CA ALA A 13 -15.02 70.92 81.38
C ALA A 13 -14.04 72.08 81.61
N LEU A 14 -14.60 73.26 81.35
CA LEU A 14 -14.43 74.46 82.16
C LEU A 14 -14.91 74.21 83.61
N ALA A 15 -14.27 74.91 84.56
CA ALA A 15 -14.77 75.35 85.87
C ALA A 15 -14.42 74.53 87.12
N VAL A 16 -14.27 75.29 88.23
CA VAL A 16 -13.97 74.93 89.63
C VAL A 16 -12.46 74.94 89.93
N LEU A 17 -11.86 75.85 90.72
CA LEU A 17 -12.34 76.79 91.74
C LEU A 17 -11.24 77.84 92.04
N HIS A 18 -11.64 79.09 92.27
CA HIS A 18 -10.85 80.16 92.89
C HIS A 18 -10.86 80.02 94.43
N ALA A 19 -9.73 80.25 95.11
CA ALA A 19 -9.56 81.15 96.28
C ALA A 19 -8.35 80.79 97.17
N GLY A 20 -7.58 81.81 97.57
CA GLY A 20 -6.82 81.83 98.83
C GLY A 20 -5.29 81.71 98.75
N ALA A 21 -4.61 82.86 98.62
CA ALA A 21 -3.25 83.04 99.15
C ALA A 21 -3.36 83.52 100.62
N PRO A 22 -2.48 83.09 101.54
CA PRO A 22 -1.19 83.77 101.67
C PRO A 22 0.02 82.85 101.98
N ALA A 23 1.20 83.28 101.53
CA ALA A 23 2.49 83.04 102.17
C ALA A 23 2.92 81.58 102.50
N GLN A 24 2.90 80.68 101.51
CA GLN A 24 3.76 79.47 101.43
C GLN A 24 4.14 79.18 99.97
N THR A 25 4.46 80.23 99.22
CA THR A 25 4.60 80.18 97.77
C THR A 25 5.79 79.35 97.29
N THR A 26 6.80 79.10 98.15
CA THR A 26 7.99 78.34 97.74
C THR A 26 7.83 76.81 97.73
N ASP A 27 6.90 76.24 98.52
CA ASP A 27 6.76 74.77 98.66
C ASP A 27 5.69 74.17 97.72
N ARG A 28 4.64 74.93 97.43
CA ARG A 28 3.66 74.60 96.37
C ARG A 28 4.28 74.70 94.98
N ASP A 29 5.15 75.68 94.75
CA ASP A 29 5.86 75.81 93.49
C ASP A 29 6.88 74.67 93.29
N ARG A 30 7.55 74.21 94.36
CA ARG A 30 8.45 73.04 94.30
C ARG A 30 7.72 71.72 94.03
N THR A 31 6.55 71.52 94.63
CA THR A 31 5.73 70.31 94.38
C THR A 31 5.07 70.35 93.00
N ALA A 32 4.66 71.54 92.51
CA ALA A 32 4.23 71.75 91.13
C ALA A 32 5.37 71.50 90.12
N LEU A 33 6.60 71.96 90.41
CA LEU A 33 7.80 71.71 89.59
C LEU A 33 8.17 70.22 89.54
N ARG A 34 8.12 69.48 90.65
CA ARG A 34 8.37 68.03 90.64
C ARG A 34 7.33 67.25 89.85
N ARG A 35 6.04 67.63 89.94
CA ARG A 35 4.99 67.05 89.09
C ARG A 35 5.18 67.40 87.62
N ALA A 36 5.59 68.64 87.32
CA ALA A 36 5.91 69.05 85.95
C ALA A 36 7.12 68.29 85.39
N GLN A 37 8.17 68.08 86.19
CA GLN A 37 9.33 67.28 85.80
C GLN A 37 8.98 65.79 85.61
N ALA A 38 8.16 65.21 86.50
CA ALA A 38 7.68 63.83 86.35
C ALA A 38 6.78 63.66 85.12
N ALA A 39 5.90 64.63 84.84
CA ALA A 39 5.06 64.65 83.65
C ALA A 39 5.89 64.82 82.37
N LEU A 40 6.96 65.62 82.40
CA LEU A 40 7.90 65.76 81.27
C LEU A 40 8.65 64.45 81.00
N GLN A 41 9.14 63.77 82.05
CA GLN A 41 9.82 62.47 81.92
C GLN A 41 8.87 61.38 81.40
N GLN A 42 7.63 61.32 81.88
CA GLN A 42 6.61 60.40 81.33
C GLN A 42 6.28 60.74 79.87
N ALA A 43 6.17 62.01 79.51
CA ALA A 43 5.94 62.41 78.12
C ALA A 43 7.14 62.09 77.21
N GLN A 44 8.38 62.17 77.72
CA GLN A 44 9.59 61.75 77.01
C GLN A 44 9.60 60.23 76.80
N GLN A 45 9.34 59.44 77.84
CA GLN A 45 9.24 57.98 77.73
C GLN A 45 8.11 57.54 76.79
N ALA A 46 6.95 58.22 76.83
CA ALA A 46 5.84 57.95 75.92
C ALA A 46 6.19 58.29 74.46
N ARG A 47 6.99 59.35 74.22
CA ARG A 47 7.51 59.66 72.87
C ARG A 47 8.50 58.61 72.40
N GLU A 48 9.44 58.20 73.24
CA GLU A 48 10.41 57.16 72.88
C GLU A 48 9.73 55.81 72.60
N ALA A 49 8.73 55.43 73.40
CA ALA A 49 7.94 54.22 73.17
C ALA A 49 7.13 54.31 71.86
N ALA A 50 6.47 55.44 71.60
CA ALA A 50 5.72 55.66 70.36
C ALA A 50 6.64 55.67 69.12
N GLU A 51 7.86 56.23 69.23
CA GLU A 51 8.86 56.19 68.17
C GLU A 51 9.39 54.77 67.93
N ALA A 52 9.62 54.00 68.99
CA ALA A 52 10.04 52.60 68.88
C ALA A 52 8.94 51.73 68.22
N GLU A 53 7.67 51.93 68.59
CA GLU A 53 6.53 51.27 67.95
C GLU A 53 6.35 51.70 66.50
N ALA A 54 6.51 52.98 66.17
CA ALA A 54 6.44 53.45 64.79
C ALA A 54 7.55 52.84 63.93
N ARG A 55 8.77 52.69 64.48
CA ARG A 55 9.88 52.01 63.79
C ARG A 55 9.59 50.53 63.58
N SER A 56 9.10 49.81 64.60
CA SER A 56 8.80 48.37 64.48
C SER A 56 7.63 48.07 63.54
N GLN A 57 6.61 48.94 63.52
CA GLN A 57 5.52 48.85 62.53
C GLN A 57 6.01 49.18 61.12
N GLY A 58 6.92 50.14 60.99
CA GLY A 58 7.57 50.47 59.71
C GLY A 58 8.35 49.30 59.13
N THR A 59 9.15 48.61 59.95
CA THR A 59 9.89 47.41 59.52
C THR A 59 8.97 46.24 59.22
N ALA A 60 7.92 46.01 60.03
CA ALA A 60 6.96 44.94 59.78
C ALA A 60 6.18 45.15 58.45
N ARG A 61 5.84 46.41 58.13
CA ARG A 61 5.19 46.76 56.86
C ARG A 61 6.12 46.54 55.66
N SER A 62 7.36 47.00 55.74
CA SER A 62 8.31 46.82 54.63
C SER A 62 8.65 45.34 54.39
N GLU A 63 8.74 44.54 55.45
CA GLU A 63 8.90 43.09 55.34
C GLU A 63 7.67 42.40 54.71
N ALA A 64 6.47 42.82 55.09
CA ALA A 64 5.23 42.29 54.51
C ALA A 64 5.12 42.62 53.01
N GLU A 65 5.46 43.86 52.62
CA GLU A 65 5.50 44.29 51.22
C GLU A 65 6.59 43.53 50.43
N ALA A 66 7.76 43.31 51.02
CA ALA A 66 8.82 42.49 50.42
C ALA A 66 8.40 41.03 50.23
N ARG A 67 7.63 40.45 51.15
CA ARG A 67 7.07 39.08 51.00
C ARG A 67 6.01 39.04 49.91
N LEU A 68 5.13 40.03 49.84
CA LEU A 68 4.03 40.08 48.89
C LEU A 68 4.56 40.25 47.45
N THR A 69 5.57 41.12 47.26
CA THR A 69 6.27 41.27 45.98
C THR A 69 7.01 40.00 45.54
N ARG A 70 7.67 39.28 46.47
CA ARG A 70 8.28 37.97 46.19
C ARG A 70 7.23 36.94 45.76
N GLN A 71 6.12 36.83 46.49
CA GLN A 71 5.02 35.92 46.15
C GLN A 71 4.41 36.26 44.78
N GLN A 72 4.25 37.54 44.44
CA GLN A 72 3.79 37.96 43.12
C GLN A 72 4.77 37.56 42.02
N ALA A 73 6.07 37.71 42.25
CA ALA A 73 7.10 37.28 41.30
C ALA A 73 7.10 35.75 41.12
N GLU A 74 6.97 34.99 42.20
CA GLU A 74 6.84 33.52 42.16
C GLU A 74 5.59 33.08 41.39
N GLN A 75 4.43 33.69 41.66
CA GLN A 75 3.20 33.40 40.93
C GLN A 75 3.31 33.74 39.44
N ALA A 76 3.96 34.86 39.10
CA ALA A 76 4.22 35.20 37.70
C ALA A 76 5.16 34.19 37.03
N GLY A 77 6.19 33.70 37.74
CA GLY A 77 7.07 32.63 37.28
C GLY A 77 6.33 31.33 37.01
N LEU A 78 5.51 30.87 37.97
CA LEU A 78 4.70 29.65 37.82
C LEU A 78 3.69 29.76 36.66
N ARG A 79 3.08 30.93 36.46
CA ARG A 79 2.18 31.16 35.32
C ARG A 79 2.91 31.07 33.98
N ARG A 80 4.13 31.60 33.89
CA ARG A 80 4.97 31.46 32.69
C ARG A 80 5.36 30.00 32.45
N ALA A 81 5.83 29.29 33.46
CA ALA A 81 6.17 27.87 33.35
C ALA A 81 4.97 27.01 32.92
N LEU A 82 3.77 27.28 33.44
CA LEU A 82 2.54 26.60 33.01
C LEU A 82 2.17 26.93 31.55
N ALA A 83 2.35 28.17 31.11
CA ALA A 83 2.10 28.55 29.73
C ALA A 83 3.09 27.86 28.77
N GLU A 84 4.38 27.79 29.13
CA GLU A 84 5.43 27.10 28.39
C GLU A 84 5.16 25.59 28.32
N ALA A 85 4.80 24.95 29.44
CA ALA A 85 4.47 23.53 29.48
C ALA A 85 3.25 23.20 28.61
N ARG A 86 2.22 24.07 28.60
CA ARG A 86 1.05 23.91 27.73
C ARG A 86 1.41 24.05 26.26
N ALA A 87 2.25 25.03 25.91
CA ALA A 87 2.72 25.22 24.54
C ALA A 87 3.55 24.01 24.06
N ALA A 88 4.45 23.50 24.91
CA ALA A 88 5.24 22.31 24.63
C ALA A 88 4.36 21.06 24.44
N LEU A 89 3.35 20.87 25.30
CA LEU A 89 2.40 19.77 25.16
C LEU A 89 1.60 19.86 23.86
N ALA A 90 1.12 21.05 23.49
CA ALA A 90 0.40 21.26 22.23
C ALA A 90 1.29 20.98 21.02
N ALA A 91 2.56 21.40 21.04
CA ALA A 91 3.52 21.12 19.98
C ALA A 91 3.84 19.61 19.88
N ALA A 92 3.98 18.91 21.02
CA ALA A 92 4.19 17.48 21.05
C ALA A 92 2.97 16.70 20.52
N GLN A 93 1.76 17.13 20.85
CA GLN A 93 0.53 16.53 20.32
C GLN A 93 0.39 16.76 18.82
N ALA A 94 0.70 17.96 18.32
CA ALA A 94 0.67 18.26 16.89
C ALA A 94 1.68 17.41 16.09
N THR A 95 2.90 17.27 16.60
CA THR A 95 3.94 16.44 15.96
C THR A 95 3.60 14.95 15.99
N HIS A 96 3.00 14.46 17.08
CA HIS A 96 2.52 13.09 17.14
C HIS A 96 1.37 12.82 16.17
N ALA A 97 0.42 13.76 16.05
CA ALA A 97 -0.68 13.65 15.10
C ALA A 97 -0.17 13.60 13.65
N THR A 98 0.75 14.49 13.27
CA THR A 98 1.33 14.49 11.93
C THR A 98 2.15 13.24 11.64
N ALA A 99 2.86 12.70 12.64
CA ALA A 99 3.58 11.43 12.51
C ALA A 99 2.63 10.25 12.25
N LEU A 100 1.53 10.16 13.01
CA LEU A 100 0.51 9.12 12.81
C LEU A 100 -0.14 9.21 11.44
N ASP A 101 -0.47 10.41 10.97
CA ASP A 101 -1.08 10.59 9.65
C ASP A 101 -0.10 10.24 8.52
N ALA A 102 1.18 10.61 8.66
CA ALA A 102 2.22 10.20 7.72
C ALA A 102 2.41 8.67 7.69
N GLU A 103 2.34 8.01 8.84
CA GLU A 103 2.46 6.56 8.94
C GLU A 103 1.25 5.84 8.31
N ARG A 104 0.03 6.33 8.56
CA ARG A 104 -1.19 5.84 7.91
C ARG A 104 -1.13 5.99 6.39
N GLN A 105 -0.65 7.13 5.90
CA GLN A 105 -0.49 7.35 4.46
C GLN A 105 0.53 6.39 3.85
N ARG A 106 1.66 6.13 4.53
CA ARG A 106 2.65 5.15 4.07
C ARG A 106 2.08 3.73 4.04
N GLN A 107 1.31 3.35 5.06
CA GLN A 107 0.64 2.04 5.10
C GLN A 107 -0.37 1.90 3.97
N ALA A 108 -1.24 2.89 3.77
CA ALA A 108 -2.22 2.88 2.67
C ALA A 108 -1.56 2.81 1.28
N GLN A 109 -0.44 3.54 1.08
CA GLN A 109 0.33 3.46 -0.16
C GLN A 109 0.98 2.09 -0.36
N ALA A 110 1.53 1.49 0.70
CA ALA A 110 2.13 0.16 0.64
C ALA A 110 1.08 -0.93 0.33
N GLU A 111 -0.12 -0.83 0.90
CA GLU A 111 -1.24 -1.73 0.61
C GLU A 111 -1.75 -1.57 -0.82
N ALA A 112 -1.90 -0.34 -1.29
CA ALA A 112 -2.27 -0.05 -2.68
C ALA A 112 -1.23 -0.59 -3.67
N ALA A 113 0.07 -0.47 -3.37
CA ALA A 113 1.13 -1.03 -4.20
C ALA A 113 1.09 -2.57 -4.22
N ARG A 114 0.92 -3.22 -3.06
CA ARG A 114 0.82 -4.69 -2.97
C ARG A 114 -0.37 -5.23 -3.76
N THR A 115 -1.54 -4.61 -3.62
CA THR A 115 -2.74 -5.02 -4.35
C THR A 115 -2.60 -4.83 -5.86
N ALA A 116 -1.98 -3.74 -6.30
CA ALA A 116 -1.67 -3.53 -7.71
C ALA A 116 -0.69 -4.58 -8.27
N ASP A 117 0.37 -4.90 -7.52
CA ASP A 117 1.34 -5.93 -7.90
C ASP A 117 0.71 -7.33 -7.97
N GLU A 118 -0.14 -7.69 -7.01
CA GLU A 118 -0.88 -8.95 -7.01
C GLU A 118 -1.84 -9.06 -8.19
N ALA A 119 -2.54 -7.98 -8.53
CA ALA A 119 -3.41 -7.91 -9.69
C ALA A 119 -2.61 -8.07 -11.00
N ALA A 120 -1.49 -7.37 -11.13
CA ALA A 120 -0.61 -7.47 -12.30
C ALA A 120 -0.04 -8.89 -12.47
N ARG A 121 0.41 -9.52 -11.38
CA ARG A 121 0.86 -10.92 -11.39
C ARG A 121 -0.25 -11.86 -11.83
N THR A 122 -1.44 -11.71 -11.27
CA THR A 122 -2.60 -12.56 -11.61
C THR A 122 -2.97 -12.42 -13.09
N GLN A 123 -2.94 -11.20 -13.62
CA GLN A 123 -3.19 -10.96 -15.05
C GLN A 123 -2.11 -11.61 -15.93
N ALA A 124 -0.84 -11.50 -15.56
CA ALA A 124 0.26 -12.13 -16.27
C ALA A 124 0.12 -13.67 -16.30
N TRP A 125 -0.20 -14.28 -15.15
CA TRP A 125 -0.44 -15.72 -15.06
C TRP A 125 -1.62 -16.19 -15.92
N ARG A 126 -2.72 -15.42 -15.93
CA ARG A 126 -3.86 -15.72 -16.81
C ARG A 126 -3.51 -15.63 -18.28
N GLY A 127 -2.71 -14.63 -18.66
CA GLY A 127 -2.21 -14.49 -20.03
C GLY A 127 -1.34 -15.68 -20.44
N GLN A 128 -0.38 -16.06 -19.58
CA GLN A 128 0.49 -17.22 -19.83
C GLN A 128 -0.29 -18.54 -19.94
N LEU A 129 -1.31 -18.73 -19.11
CA LEU A 129 -2.16 -19.92 -19.18
C LEU A 129 -2.93 -19.98 -20.51
N ALA A 130 -3.57 -18.87 -20.91
CA ALA A 130 -4.30 -18.80 -22.17
C ALA A 130 -3.39 -19.03 -23.39
N ASP A 131 -2.18 -18.47 -23.38
CA ASP A 131 -1.19 -18.72 -24.44
C ASP A 131 -0.72 -20.18 -24.46
N SER A 132 -0.50 -20.78 -23.30
CA SER A 132 -0.15 -22.20 -23.19
C SER A 132 -1.25 -23.11 -23.72
N GLU A 133 -2.51 -22.83 -23.39
CA GLU A 133 -3.67 -23.58 -23.88
C GLU A 133 -3.81 -23.47 -25.39
N ARG A 134 -3.66 -22.27 -25.94
CA ARG A 134 -3.66 -22.04 -27.39
C ARG A 134 -2.54 -22.82 -28.08
N LEU A 135 -1.32 -22.73 -27.59
CA LEU A 135 -0.17 -23.46 -28.14
C LEU A 135 -0.35 -24.99 -28.05
N ALA A 136 -0.96 -25.48 -26.97
CA ALA A 136 -1.27 -26.90 -26.82
C ALA A 136 -2.28 -27.37 -27.88
N GLU A 137 -3.33 -26.59 -28.12
CA GLU A 137 -4.33 -26.91 -29.13
C GLU A 137 -3.77 -26.84 -30.55
N GLU A 138 -2.97 -25.81 -30.86
CA GLU A 138 -2.26 -25.69 -32.15
C GLU A 138 -1.36 -26.91 -32.41
N ARG A 139 -0.62 -27.35 -31.38
CA ARG A 139 0.20 -28.56 -31.46
C ARG A 139 -0.64 -29.81 -31.67
N ARG A 140 -1.78 -29.93 -30.99
CA ARG A 140 -2.71 -31.07 -31.14
C ARG A 140 -3.23 -31.16 -32.58
N LEU A 141 -3.69 -30.04 -33.14
CA LEU A 141 -4.19 -29.97 -34.52
C LEU A 141 -3.09 -30.25 -35.54
N ALA A 142 -1.90 -29.66 -35.36
CA ALA A 142 -0.75 -29.92 -36.23
C ALA A 142 -0.33 -31.39 -36.19
N ASN A 143 -0.31 -32.01 -35.01
CA ASN A 143 0.02 -33.43 -34.88
C ASN A 143 -1.02 -34.32 -35.57
N ALA A 144 -2.31 -34.04 -35.37
CA ALA A 144 -3.38 -34.76 -36.07
C ALA A 144 -3.26 -34.67 -37.60
N ALA A 145 -2.96 -33.48 -38.12
CA ALA A 145 -2.74 -33.28 -39.55
C ALA A 145 -1.51 -34.06 -40.07
N LEU A 146 -0.41 -34.07 -39.32
CA LEU A 146 0.79 -34.83 -39.67
C LEU A 146 0.54 -36.35 -39.65
N VAL A 147 -0.20 -36.84 -38.65
CA VAL A 147 -0.61 -38.26 -38.58
C VAL A 147 -1.46 -38.64 -39.78
N GLN A 148 -2.42 -37.78 -40.16
CA GLN A 148 -3.25 -38.01 -41.34
C GLN A 148 -2.43 -38.03 -42.64
N GLN A 149 -1.50 -37.08 -42.80
CA GLN A 149 -0.61 -37.04 -43.97
C GLN A 149 0.31 -38.28 -44.03
N LEU A 150 0.83 -38.72 -42.87
CA LEU A 150 1.65 -39.92 -42.78
C LEU A 150 0.84 -41.16 -43.17
N ALA A 151 -0.39 -41.29 -42.67
CA ALA A 151 -1.29 -42.39 -43.03
C ALA A 151 -1.58 -42.41 -44.54
N GLN A 152 -1.91 -41.25 -45.13
CA GLN A 152 -2.16 -41.13 -46.57
C GLN A 152 -0.93 -41.51 -47.40
N ARG A 153 0.25 -41.01 -47.03
CA ARG A 153 1.50 -41.33 -47.74
C ARG A 153 1.88 -42.79 -47.59
N SER A 154 1.68 -43.38 -46.42
CA SER A 154 1.95 -44.80 -46.19
C SER A 154 1.03 -45.68 -47.02
N ALA A 155 -0.26 -45.33 -47.12
CA ALA A 155 -1.20 -46.03 -47.98
C ALA A 155 -0.83 -45.89 -49.47
N ALA A 156 -0.44 -44.69 -49.91
CA ALA A 156 0.00 -44.44 -51.28
C ALA A 156 1.29 -45.22 -51.62
N LEU A 157 2.23 -45.31 -50.68
CA LEU A 157 3.46 -46.11 -50.84
C LEU A 157 3.13 -47.60 -50.99
N ALA A 158 2.31 -48.14 -50.10
CA ALA A 158 1.88 -49.54 -50.18
C ALA A 158 1.12 -49.84 -51.48
N ASP A 159 0.32 -48.89 -51.99
CA ASP A 159 -0.33 -49.05 -53.30
C ASP A 159 0.67 -49.04 -54.46
N ALA A 160 1.66 -48.15 -54.42
CA ALA A 160 2.72 -48.10 -55.41
C ALA A 160 3.56 -49.38 -55.43
N GLU A 161 3.92 -49.91 -54.25
CA GLU A 161 4.64 -51.19 -54.11
C GLU A 161 3.86 -52.33 -54.75
N ARG A 162 2.56 -52.47 -54.42
CA ARG A 162 1.69 -53.51 -55.04
C ARG A 162 1.61 -53.37 -56.55
N ARG A 163 1.55 -52.15 -57.08
CA ARG A 163 1.51 -51.90 -58.54
C ARG A 163 2.83 -52.24 -59.21
N ILE A 164 3.95 -51.90 -58.58
CA ILE A 164 5.30 -52.24 -59.06
C ILE A 164 5.43 -53.77 -59.12
N ASP A 165 5.03 -54.49 -58.08
CA ASP A 165 5.04 -55.95 -58.05
C ASP A 165 4.15 -56.56 -59.14
N ALA A 166 2.95 -56.00 -59.34
CA ALA A 166 2.04 -56.44 -60.42
C ALA A 166 2.63 -56.19 -61.82
N LEU A 167 3.26 -55.04 -62.04
CA LEU A 167 3.95 -54.72 -63.30
C LEU A 167 5.15 -55.66 -63.54
N HIS A 168 5.92 -55.97 -62.50
CA HIS A 168 7.01 -56.95 -62.59
C HIS A 168 6.48 -58.35 -62.93
N GLY A 169 5.38 -58.78 -62.32
CA GLY A 169 4.71 -60.04 -62.64
C GLY A 169 4.27 -60.11 -64.11
N LEU A 170 3.57 -59.09 -64.59
CA LEU A 170 3.15 -58.99 -66.00
C LEU A 170 4.34 -58.95 -66.96
N GLY A 171 5.39 -58.20 -66.63
CA GLY A 171 6.63 -58.16 -67.41
C GLY A 171 7.30 -59.52 -67.50
N GLY A 172 7.35 -60.26 -66.40
CA GLY A 172 7.85 -61.63 -66.35
C GLY A 172 7.03 -62.58 -67.24
N GLU A 173 5.71 -62.52 -67.16
CA GLU A 173 4.82 -63.31 -68.02
C GLU A 173 5.02 -63.02 -69.51
N LEU A 174 5.18 -61.74 -69.88
CA LEU A 174 5.42 -61.32 -71.27
C LEU A 174 6.75 -61.85 -71.80
N LEU A 175 7.83 -61.73 -71.01
CA LEU A 175 9.15 -62.23 -71.38
C LEU A 175 9.16 -63.75 -71.52
N GLN A 176 8.51 -64.47 -70.60
CA GLN A 176 8.39 -65.91 -70.67
C GLN A 176 7.66 -66.36 -71.94
N ARG A 177 6.53 -65.72 -72.26
CA ARG A 177 5.79 -66.01 -73.50
C ARG A 177 6.59 -65.69 -74.76
N TYR A 178 7.33 -64.58 -74.76
CA TYR A 178 8.20 -64.24 -75.88
C TYR A 178 9.30 -65.31 -76.07
N ARG A 179 9.89 -65.79 -74.97
CA ARG A 179 10.88 -66.86 -74.97
C ARG A 179 10.31 -68.19 -75.46
N ASP A 180 9.09 -68.53 -75.05
CA ASP A 180 8.43 -69.81 -75.36
C ASP A 180 7.76 -69.81 -76.74
N LYS A 181 7.69 -68.66 -77.44
CA LYS A 181 7.12 -68.51 -78.78
C LYS A 181 7.92 -69.33 -79.81
N GLY A 182 7.45 -70.54 -80.09
CA GLY A 182 8.08 -71.47 -81.04
C GLY A 182 7.77 -71.17 -82.51
N ARG A 183 8.57 -71.73 -83.42
CA ARG A 183 8.39 -71.61 -84.89
C ARG A 183 7.00 -72.07 -85.37
N LEU A 184 6.42 -73.08 -84.70
CA LEU A 184 5.08 -73.58 -84.97
C LEU A 184 4.00 -72.53 -84.69
N GLU A 185 4.13 -71.80 -83.59
CA GLU A 185 3.16 -70.77 -83.19
C GLU A 185 3.24 -69.55 -84.11
N GLN A 186 4.44 -69.23 -84.59
CA GLN A 186 4.65 -68.20 -85.62
C GLN A 186 4.07 -68.61 -86.99
N ALA A 187 4.15 -69.89 -87.36
CA ALA A 187 3.53 -70.40 -88.58
C ALA A 187 1.99 -70.38 -88.49
N LEU A 188 1.43 -70.73 -87.33
CA LEU A 188 -0.02 -70.70 -87.06
C LEU A 188 -0.60 -69.28 -87.00
N GLN A 189 0.21 -68.27 -86.64
CA GLN A 189 -0.21 -66.86 -86.68
C GLN A 189 -0.43 -66.34 -88.11
N ASN A 190 0.24 -66.90 -89.10
CA ASN A 190 0.14 -66.52 -90.51
C ASN A 190 -0.88 -67.39 -91.29
N GLU A 191 -1.75 -68.12 -90.60
CA GLU A 191 -2.71 -69.03 -91.22
C GLU A 191 -3.85 -68.25 -91.91
N PRO A 192 -4.00 -68.35 -93.24
CA PRO A 192 -4.87 -67.45 -94.01
C PRO A 192 -6.34 -67.87 -94.04
N VAL A 193 -6.71 -69.06 -93.57
CA VAL A 193 -8.04 -69.64 -93.83
C VAL A 193 -9.06 -69.24 -92.77
N PHE A 194 -8.72 -69.34 -91.48
CA PHE A 194 -9.65 -68.97 -90.41
C PHE A 194 -9.18 -67.81 -89.53
N GLY A 195 -7.89 -67.49 -89.49
CA GLY A 195 -7.35 -66.35 -88.72
C GLY A 195 -7.60 -66.40 -87.21
N LEU A 196 -8.13 -67.52 -86.67
CA LEU A 196 -8.57 -67.64 -85.27
C LEU A 196 -7.41 -67.51 -84.27
N VAL A 197 -6.18 -67.78 -84.70
CA VAL A 197 -4.98 -67.57 -83.89
C VAL A 197 -4.63 -66.10 -83.81
N ALA A 198 -4.78 -65.34 -84.90
CA ALA A 198 -4.54 -63.89 -84.91
C ALA A 198 -5.55 -63.16 -84.02
N VAL A 199 -6.85 -63.45 -84.14
CA VAL A 199 -7.89 -62.85 -83.28
C VAL A 199 -7.65 -63.17 -81.80
N ARG A 200 -7.29 -64.42 -81.46
CA ARG A 200 -6.93 -64.79 -80.08
C ARG A 200 -5.71 -64.05 -79.54
N GLN A 201 -4.77 -63.68 -80.40
CA GLN A 201 -3.61 -62.87 -80.01
C GLN A 201 -4.01 -61.40 -79.81
N GLU A 202 -4.86 -60.86 -80.68
CA GLU A 202 -5.43 -59.50 -80.53
C GLU A 202 -6.23 -59.38 -79.22
N ASP A 203 -7.15 -60.30 -78.94
CA ASP A 203 -7.91 -60.34 -77.67
C ASP A 203 -6.98 -60.34 -76.45
N ARG A 204 -5.84 -61.05 -76.56
CA ARG A 204 -4.87 -61.17 -75.49
C ARG A 204 -4.05 -59.90 -75.31
N ILE A 205 -3.66 -59.24 -76.40
CA ILE A 205 -2.99 -57.92 -76.39
C ILE A 205 -3.93 -56.89 -75.78
N THR A 206 -5.20 -56.88 -76.18
CA THR A 206 -6.22 -55.98 -75.62
C THR A 206 -6.37 -56.19 -74.11
N ARG A 207 -6.47 -57.44 -73.62
CA ARG A 207 -6.51 -57.72 -72.17
C ARG A 207 -5.26 -57.25 -71.43
N LEU A 208 -4.09 -57.40 -72.02
CA LEU A 208 -2.83 -56.94 -71.41
C LEU A 208 -2.75 -55.41 -71.39
N GLN A 209 -3.22 -54.74 -72.44
CA GLN A 209 -3.35 -53.29 -72.48
C GLN A 209 -4.33 -52.80 -71.41
N GLU A 210 -5.49 -53.44 -71.28
CA GLU A 210 -6.47 -53.15 -70.22
C GLU A 210 -5.86 -53.31 -68.83
N GLN A 211 -5.08 -54.37 -68.58
CA GLN A 211 -4.39 -54.59 -67.30
C GLN A 211 -3.32 -53.51 -67.02
N LEU A 212 -2.54 -53.12 -68.02
CA LEU A 212 -1.55 -52.04 -67.89
C LEU A 212 -2.23 -50.69 -67.66
N ASP A 213 -3.34 -50.43 -68.33
CA ASP A 213 -4.12 -49.19 -68.15
C ASP A 213 -4.76 -49.13 -66.76
N GLN A 214 -5.24 -50.26 -66.23
CA GLN A 214 -5.72 -50.36 -64.84
C GLN A 214 -4.60 -50.07 -63.82
N LEU A 215 -3.38 -50.54 -64.07
CA LEU A 215 -2.22 -50.28 -63.20
C LEU A 215 -1.66 -48.86 -63.35
N ARG A 216 -1.96 -48.17 -64.46
CA ARG A 216 -1.55 -46.78 -64.72
C ARG A 216 -2.44 -45.76 -64.02
N GLN A 217 -3.72 -46.04 -63.86
CA GLN A 217 -4.66 -45.13 -63.21
C GLN A 217 -4.44 -45.15 -61.69
N PRO A 218 -4.10 -44.03 -61.03
CA PRO A 218 -3.93 -44.01 -59.58
C PRO A 218 -5.23 -44.43 -58.90
N THR A 219 -5.16 -45.32 -57.90
CA THR A 219 -6.33 -45.70 -57.11
C THR A 219 -6.79 -44.42 -56.42
N PRO A 220 -8.06 -44.00 -56.55
CA PRO A 220 -8.53 -42.84 -55.80
C PRO A 220 -8.25 -43.09 -54.32
N PRO A 221 -7.74 -42.10 -53.58
CA PRO A 221 -7.52 -42.27 -52.15
C PRO A 221 -8.85 -42.71 -51.53
N ALA A 222 -8.85 -43.85 -50.84
CA ALA A 222 -10.02 -44.35 -50.15
C ALA A 222 -10.55 -43.20 -49.28
N ALA A 223 -11.74 -42.70 -49.61
CA ALA A 223 -12.41 -41.66 -48.84
C ALA A 223 -12.46 -42.15 -47.38
N GLY A 224 -11.87 -41.36 -46.48
CA GLY A 224 -11.51 -41.79 -45.14
C GLY A 224 -12.67 -42.43 -44.38
N ALA A 225 -12.49 -43.68 -43.97
CA ALA A 225 -13.16 -44.23 -42.80
C ALA A 225 -12.49 -43.59 -41.57
N GLY A 226 -12.95 -42.40 -41.21
CA GLY A 226 -12.60 -41.70 -39.98
C GLY A 226 -13.86 -41.02 -39.44
N GLN A 227 -14.70 -41.82 -38.77
CA GLN A 227 -15.60 -41.33 -37.73
C GLN A 227 -14.83 -41.30 -36.42
#